data_AF-A0A1H1T019-F1
#
_entry.id   AF-A0A1H1T019-F1
#
_cell.length_a   1.000
_cell.length_b   1.000
_cell.length_c   1.000
_cell.angle_alpha   90.00
_cell.angle_beta   90.00
_cell.angle_gamma   90.00
#
_symmetry.space_group_name_H-M   'P 1'
#
loop_
_entity.id
_entity.type
_entity.pdbx_description
1 polymer ?
#
loop_
_entity_poly.entity_id
_entity_poly.type
_entity_poly.pdbx_seq_one_letter_code
_entity_poly.pdbx_strand_id
1 'polypeptide(L)' 'MTDATRETTYQCPTCRRLELFVQPQCEEGHGEQCPDWACVICGTALFVDTSFAAGEQVQVEKVRKAPRVA' A
#
# COMPACT_ATOMS: atom_id res chain seq x y z
N MET A 1 20.03 14.34 16.47
CA MET A 1 19.68 13.86 15.13
C MET A 1 18.89 12.57 15.30
N THR A 2 17.66 12.67 15.79
CA THR A 2 16.77 11.51 15.88
C THR A 2 16.08 11.37 14.54
N ASP A 3 16.67 10.51 13.71
CA ASP A 3 16.02 9.95 12.54
C ASP A 3 14.79 9.18 13.02
N ALA A 4 13.60 9.77 12.84
CA ALA A 4 12.35 9.13 13.22
C ALA A 4 11.96 8.13 12.13
N THR A 5 12.70 7.03 12.05
CA THR A 5 12.33 5.87 11.23
C THR A 5 10.93 5.42 11.66
N ARG A 6 9.93 5.58 10.79
CA ARG A 6 8.56 5.14 11.10
C ARG A 6 8.45 3.64 10.90
N GLU A 7 7.65 2.99 11.75
CA GLU A 7 7.44 1.55 11.71
C GLU A 7 5.95 1.18 11.63
N THR A 8 5.64 0.12 10.91
CA THR A 8 4.29 -0.45 10.80
C THR A 8 4.36 -1.92 10.39
N THR A 9 3.25 -2.65 10.42
CA THR A 9 3.21 -4.08 10.02
C THR A 9 2.45 -4.27 8.71
N TYR A 10 3.06 -4.98 7.76
CA TYR A 10 2.43 -5.39 6.50
C TYR A 10 2.67 -6.86 6.19
N GLN A 11 1.85 -7.43 5.31
CA GLN A 11 2.10 -8.77 4.79
C GLN A 11 3.23 -8.73 3.77
N CYS A 12 4.38 -9.30 4.10
CA CYS A 12 5.50 -9.34 3.18
C CYS A 12 5.28 -10.41 2.11
N PRO A 13 5.31 -10.07 0.81
CA PRO A 13 5.11 -11.06 -0.26
C PRO A 13 6.26 -12.07 -0.35
N THR A 14 7.48 -11.66 0.03
CA THR A 14 8.68 -12.51 0.01
C THR A 14 8.75 -13.43 1.22
N CYS A 15 8.57 -12.90 2.43
CA CYS A 15 8.56 -13.70 3.67
C CYS A 15 7.27 -14.53 3.83
N ARG A 16 6.19 -14.15 3.14
CA ARG A 16 4.86 -14.75 3.19
C ARG A 16 4.23 -14.76 4.59
N ARG A 17 4.50 -13.71 5.37
CA ARG A 17 3.97 -13.49 6.72
C ARG A 17 3.90 -12.01 7.06
N LEU A 18 3.21 -11.68 8.15
CA LEU A 18 3.15 -10.33 8.67
C LEU A 18 4.53 -10.00 9.23
N GLU A 19 5.08 -8.88 8.79
CA GLU A 19 6.40 -8.42 9.20
C GLU A 19 6.38 -6.95 9.52
N LEU A 20 7.36 -6.54 10.33
CA LEU A 20 7.64 -5.13 10.55
C LEU A 20 8.27 -4.52 9.30
N PHE A 21 7.80 -3.33 8.96
CA PHE A 21 8.31 -2.50 7.88
C PHE A 21 8.71 -1.15 8.42
N VAL A 22 9.81 -0.62 7.90
CA VAL A 22 10.32 0.71 8.23
C VAL A 22 10.31 1.61 7.02
N GLN A 23 10.06 2.89 7.23
CA GLN A 23 10.23 3.90 6.20
C GLN A 23 11.73 4.24 6.09
N PRO A 24 12.36 4.05 4.92
CA PRO A 24 13.74 4.49 4.72
C PRO A 24 13.82 6.03 4.76
N GLN A 25 15.03 6.57 4.87
CA GLN A 25 15.23 8.02 4.74
C GLN A 25 14.72 8.49 3.38
N CYS A 26 13.73 9.38 3.39
CA CYS A 26 13.14 9.90 2.18
C CYS A 26 13.93 11.12 1.68
N GLU A 27 14.71 10.96 0.61
CA GLU A 27 15.44 12.06 -0.05
C GLU A 27 14.55 12.92 -0.95
N GLU A 28 13.40 12.38 -1.39
CA GLU A 28 12.47 13.04 -2.31
C GLU A 28 11.58 14.10 -1.63
N GLY A 29 11.65 14.23 -0.30
CA GLY A 29 10.95 15.29 0.44
C GLY A 29 9.49 14.98 0.80
N HIS A 30 9.05 13.73 0.68
CA HIS A 30 7.70 13.32 1.09
C HIS A 30 7.47 13.32 2.61
N GLY A 31 8.56 13.39 3.40
CA GLY A 31 8.49 13.43 4.87
C GLY A 31 7.63 12.31 5.44
N GLU A 32 6.65 12.68 6.26
CA GLU A 32 5.73 11.74 6.91
C GLU A 32 4.73 11.05 5.96
N GLN A 33 4.63 11.51 4.73
CA GLN A 33 3.74 10.94 3.71
C GLN A 33 4.50 10.06 2.71
N CYS A 34 5.77 9.71 3.00
CA CYS A 34 6.53 8.83 2.13
C CYS A 34 5.81 7.47 1.99
N PRO A 35 5.50 7.05 0.75
CA PRO A 35 4.79 5.80 0.49
C PRO A 35 5.71 4.58 0.57
N ASP A 36 7.02 4.77 0.70
CA ASP A 36 8.00 3.69 0.63
C ASP A 36 8.19 3.00 1.99
N TRP A 37 8.12 1.67 1.99
CA TRP A 37 8.29 0.84 3.18
C TRP A 37 9.18 -0.35 2.88
N ALA A 38 10.14 -0.67 3.75
CA ALA A 38 11.04 -1.82 3.60
C ALA A 38 10.87 -2.84 4.72
N CYS A 39 10.74 -4.12 4.37
CA CYS A 39 10.68 -5.22 5.34
C CYS A 39 12.00 -5.31 6.11
N VAL A 40 11.94 -5.27 7.45
CA VAL A 40 13.17 -5.34 8.28
C VAL A 40 13.89 -6.68 8.20
N ILE A 41 13.21 -7.73 7.74
CA ILE A 41 13.77 -9.08 7.67
C ILE A 41 14.46 -9.36 6.34
N CYS A 42 13.81 -9.04 5.22
CA CYS A 42 14.30 -9.42 3.89
C CYS A 42 14.59 -8.23 2.96
N GLY A 43 14.29 -6.99 3.38
CA GLY A 43 14.50 -5.79 2.57
C GLY A 43 13.50 -5.58 1.43
N THR A 44 12.48 -6.45 1.29
CA THR A 44 11.44 -6.25 0.26
C THR A 44 10.73 -4.91 0.47
N ALA A 45 10.64 -4.11 -0.60
CA ALA A 45 9.97 -2.83 -0.59
C ALA A 45 8.48 -2.95 -0.95
N LEU A 46 7.65 -2.13 -0.30
CA LEU A 46 6.24 -1.91 -0.61
C LEU A 46 6.02 -0.41 -0.82
N PHE A 47 5.19 -0.07 -1.81
CA PHE A 47 4.69 1.27 -2.03
C PHE A 47 3.23 1.33 -1.54
N VAL A 48 3.00 2.04 -0.44
CA VAL A 48 1.70 2.13 0.23
C VAL A 48 1.30 3.59 0.36
N ASP A 49 0.46 4.03 -0.56
CA ASP A 49 -0.14 5.36 -0.53
C ASP A 49 -1.45 5.34 0.27
N THR A 50 -1.51 6.10 1.37
CA THR A 50 -2.69 6.21 2.22
C THR A 50 -3.80 7.09 1.62
N SER A 51 -3.51 7.82 0.54
CA SER A 51 -4.47 8.69 -0.16
C SER A 51 -5.65 7.90 -0.74
N PHE A 52 -5.45 6.63 -1.08
CA PHE A 52 -6.48 5.75 -1.65
C PHE A 52 -7.44 5.16 -0.62
N ALA A 53 -7.18 5.29 0.69
CA ALA A 53 -8.11 4.80 1.72
C ALA A 53 -9.45 5.57 1.75
N ALA A 54 -9.48 6.77 1.16
CA ALA A 54 -10.69 7.53 0.89
C ALA A 54 -11.34 7.20 -0.48
N GLY A 55 -10.97 6.07 -1.09
CA GLY A 55 -11.55 5.61 -2.35
C GLY A 55 -13.00 5.17 -2.17
N GLU A 56 -13.93 6.01 -2.62
CA GLU A 56 -15.34 5.69 -2.87
C GLU A 56 -15.43 4.34 -3.59
N GLN A 57 -16.15 3.38 -2.98
CA GLN A 57 -16.34 2.06 -3.54
C GLN A 57 -17.25 2.17 -4.78
N VAL A 58 -16.67 2.10 -5.98
CA VAL A 58 -17.44 2.13 -7.22
C VAL A 58 -18.26 0.85 -7.33
N GLN A 59 -19.58 0.96 -7.13
CA GLN A 59 -20.49 -0.16 -7.35
C GLN A 59 -20.58 -0.48 -8.85
N VAL A 60 -20.04 -1.64 -9.24
CA VAL A 60 -20.24 -2.20 -10.57
C VAL A 60 -21.65 -2.77 -10.67
N GLU A 61 -22.57 -1.99 -11.24
CA GLU A 61 -23.91 -2.48 -11.54
C GLU A 61 -23.86 -3.62 -12.56
N LYS A 62 -24.55 -4.72 -12.24
CA LYS A 62 -24.66 -5.89 -13.11
C LYS A 62 -25.58 -5.55 -14.29
N VAL A 63 -25.00 -5.17 -15.43
CA VAL A 63 -25.75 -4.98 -16.67
C VAL A 63 -26.35 -6.32 -17.11
N ARG A 64 -27.66 -6.48 -16.93
CA ARG A 64 -28.40 -7.63 -17.45
C ARG A 64 -28.58 -7.42 -18.95
N LYS A 65 -27.92 -8.23 -19.79
CA LYS A 65 -28.22 -8.28 -21.23
C LYS A 65 -29.65 -8.81 -21.40
N ALA A 66 -30.54 -7.99 -21.95
CA ALA A 66 -31.84 -8.44 -22.43
C ALA A 66 -31.68 -9.31 -23.69
N PRO A 67 -32.53 -10.33 -23.90
CA PRO A 67 -32.52 -11.08 -25.16
C PRO A 67 -32.96 -10.16 -26.30
N ARG A 68 -32.19 -10.15 -27.39
CA ARG A 68 -32.62 -9.54 -28.66
C ARG A 68 -33.72 -10.42 -29.25
N VAL A 69 -34.94 -9.88 -29.32
CA VAL A 69 -36.04 -10.52 -30.06
C VAL A 69 -35.78 -10.32 -31.56
N ALA A 70 -35.93 -11.40 -32.33
CA ALA A 70 -35.70 -11.47 -33.78
C ALA A 70 -36.82 -10.80 -34.59
#